data_AF-A0A9Q1HL63-F1
#
_entry.id   AF-A0A9Q1HL63-F1
#
_cell.length_a   1.000
_cell.length_b   1.000
_cell.length_c   1.000
_cell.angle_alpha   90.00
_cell.angle_beta   90.00
_cell.angle_gamma   90.00
#
_symmetry.space_group_name_H-M   'P 1'
#
loop_
_entity.id
_entity.type
_entity.pdbx_description
1 polymer ?
#
loop_
_entity_poly.entity_id
_entity_poly.type
_entity_poly.pdbx_seq_one_letter_code
_entity_poly.pdbx_strand_id
1 'polypeptide(L)'
;MKNDVTAEYVTILSSWADKPEVETDSLLENTYDWLKLQNRGSLFTVRNEVFSFFTSVEKVVRSTVHTSDIDLLQNLDIQTLLLKKMECEPDVLAKLTSVCGPLSKESSSKLHTEVLKCNIKMRCESFLKIYVFTKVKTC
;
A
#
# COMPACT_ATOMS: atom_id res chain seq x y z
N MET A 1 -0.91 30.28 3.53
CA MET A 1 -0.47 29.22 2.59
C MET A 1 -0.15 27.86 3.27
N LYS A 2 -0.78 27.47 4.38
CA LYS A 2 -0.63 26.10 4.96
C LYS A 2 -1.89 25.22 4.85
N ASN A 3 -3.04 25.82 4.50
CA ASN A 3 -4.32 25.11 4.52
C ASN A 3 -4.69 24.46 3.18
N ASP A 4 -4.16 24.95 2.05
CA ASP A 4 -4.65 24.52 0.73
C ASP A 4 -4.17 23.12 0.33
N VAL A 5 -2.88 22.81 0.50
CA VAL A 5 -2.32 21.49 0.14
C VAL A 5 -2.86 20.36 1.03
N THR A 6 -3.06 20.65 2.33
CA THR A 6 -3.63 19.65 3.25
C THR A 6 -5.08 19.34 2.90
N ALA A 7 -5.88 20.36 2.57
CA ALA A 7 -7.26 20.17 2.13
C ALA A 7 -7.34 19.38 0.81
N GLU A 8 -6.41 19.64 -0.11
CA GLU A 8 -6.30 18.91 -1.38
C GLU A 8 -5.96 17.42 -1.14
N TYR A 9 -5.01 17.12 -0.26
CA TYR A 9 -4.67 15.75 0.12
C TYR A 9 -5.83 15.02 0.80
N VAL A 10 -6.53 15.70 1.72
CA VAL A 10 -7.71 15.13 2.38
C VAL A 10 -8.79 14.83 1.34
N THR A 11 -9.02 15.71 0.38
CA THR A 11 -10.01 15.50 -0.69
C THR A 11 -9.65 14.26 -1.51
N ILE A 12 -8.39 14.13 -1.93
CA ILE A 12 -7.92 12.98 -2.71
C ILE A 12 -8.05 11.68 -1.93
N LEU A 13 -7.51 11.63 -0.71
CA LEU A 13 -7.54 10.41 0.11
C LEU A 13 -8.98 10.05 0.52
N SER A 14 -9.85 11.02 0.74
CA SER A 14 -11.28 10.76 1.01
C SER A 14 -11.97 10.18 -0.22
N SER A 15 -11.57 10.56 -1.43
CA SER A 15 -12.09 9.99 -2.68
C SER A 15 -11.68 8.52 -2.88
N TRP A 16 -10.74 7.99 -2.10
CA TRP A 16 -10.37 6.57 -2.20
C TRP A 16 -11.40 5.66 -1.56
N ALA A 17 -12.17 6.19 -0.61
CA ALA A 17 -13.27 5.50 0.03
C ALA A 17 -14.50 5.55 -0.86
N ASP A 18 -14.90 4.40 -1.41
CA ASP A 18 -16.18 4.24 -2.09
C ASP A 18 -16.62 2.77 -2.05
N LYS A 19 -17.85 2.49 -2.48
CA LYS A 19 -18.28 1.13 -2.78
C LYS A 19 -17.49 0.66 -4.01
N PRO A 20 -16.89 -0.54 -3.97
CA PRO A 20 -16.24 -1.09 -5.15
C PRO A 20 -17.26 -1.23 -6.27
N GLU A 21 -16.88 -0.81 -7.47
CA GLU A 21 -17.64 -1.12 -8.66
C GLU A 21 -17.63 -2.64 -8.83
N VAL A 22 -18.79 -3.25 -9.03
CA VAL A 22 -18.90 -4.70 -9.19
C VAL A 22 -18.29 -5.07 -10.54
N GLU A 23 -16.98 -5.29 -10.55
CA GLU A 23 -16.25 -5.81 -11.71
C GLU A 23 -16.25 -7.34 -11.72
N THR A 24 -16.15 -7.92 -12.92
CA THR A 24 -16.09 -9.36 -13.18
C THR A 24 -14.76 -10.05 -12.81
N ASP A 25 -13.86 -9.39 -12.08
CA ASP A 25 -12.60 -10.00 -11.63
C ASP A 25 -12.82 -10.80 -10.34
N SER A 26 -12.62 -12.12 -10.44
CA SER A 26 -12.72 -13.08 -9.34
C SER A 26 -11.89 -12.71 -8.10
N LEU A 27 -10.73 -12.04 -8.24
CA LEU A 27 -9.92 -11.66 -7.07
C LEU A 27 -10.57 -10.52 -6.28
N LEU A 28 -11.12 -9.54 -6.99
CA LEU A 28 -11.84 -8.40 -6.40
C LEU A 28 -13.12 -8.89 -5.72
N GLU A 29 -13.86 -9.77 -6.38
CA GLU A 29 -15.08 -10.39 -5.85
C GLU A 29 -14.81 -11.15 -4.54
N ASN A 30 -13.81 -12.04 -4.54
CA ASN A 30 -13.40 -12.79 -3.34
C ASN A 30 -12.96 -11.87 -2.19
N THR A 31 -12.23 -10.81 -2.50
CA THR A 31 -11.78 -9.84 -1.49
C THR A 31 -12.96 -9.06 -0.91
N TYR A 32 -13.90 -8.67 -1.76
CA TYR A 32 -15.10 -7.95 -1.34
C TYR A 32 -15.98 -8.82 -0.44
N ASP A 33 -16.18 -10.08 -0.77
CA ASP A 33 -16.95 -11.01 0.05
C ASP A 33 -16.26 -11.30 1.38
N TRP A 34 -14.93 -11.46 1.39
CA TRP A 34 -14.18 -11.55 2.63
C TRP A 34 -14.36 -10.29 3.50
N LEU A 35 -14.26 -9.09 2.91
CA LEU A 35 -14.47 -7.83 3.62
C LEU A 35 -15.88 -7.74 4.21
N LYS A 36 -16.93 -8.13 3.47
CA LYS A 36 -18.31 -8.17 4.01
C LYS A 36 -18.43 -9.06 5.23
N LEU A 37 -17.78 -10.23 5.21
CA LEU A 37 -17.81 -11.17 6.34
C LEU A 37 -17.07 -10.62 7.58
N GLN A 38 -16.04 -9.79 7.39
CA GLN A 38 -15.29 -9.18 8.50
C GLN A 38 -15.88 -7.84 8.97
N ASN A 39 -16.61 -7.12 8.10
CA ASN A 39 -17.06 -5.78 8.38
C ASN A 39 -18.23 -5.77 9.37
N ARG A 40 -17.99 -5.22 10.56
CA ARG A 40 -19.01 -4.99 11.60
C ARG A 40 -19.61 -3.58 11.55
N GLY A 41 -19.47 -2.89 10.43
CA GLY A 41 -20.01 -1.54 10.19
C GLY A 41 -19.00 -0.40 10.29
N SER A 42 -17.71 -0.70 10.48
CA SER A 42 -16.66 0.31 10.69
C SER A 42 -15.45 0.17 9.77
N LEU A 43 -15.37 -0.88 8.95
CA LEU A 43 -14.31 -0.99 7.96
C LEU A 43 -14.68 -0.12 6.74
N PHE A 44 -13.72 0.70 6.30
CA PHE A 44 -13.86 1.45 5.06
C PHE A 44 -13.65 0.50 3.87
N THR A 45 -14.50 0.64 2.86
CA THR A 45 -14.28 0.03 1.53
C THR A 45 -13.53 1.02 0.67
N VAL A 46 -12.72 0.51 -0.26
CA VAL A 46 -11.96 1.33 -1.21
C VAL A 46 -12.40 1.01 -2.63
N ARG A 47 -12.20 1.97 -3.54
CA ARG A 47 -12.37 1.76 -4.98
C ARG A 47 -11.42 0.68 -5.53
N ASN A 48 -11.80 0.05 -6.64
CA ASN A 48 -11.04 -1.05 -7.24
C ASN A 48 -9.64 -0.61 -7.68
N GLU A 49 -9.49 0.62 -8.16
CA GLU A 49 -8.19 1.17 -8.59
C GLU A 49 -7.25 1.36 -7.40
N VAL A 50 -7.78 1.75 -6.24
CA VAL A 50 -7.02 1.88 -4.99
C VAL A 50 -6.56 0.49 -4.52
N PHE A 51 -7.46 -0.50 -4.59
CA PHE A 51 -7.08 -1.89 -4.29
C PHE A 51 -6.02 -2.42 -5.26
N SER A 52 -6.17 -2.16 -6.55
CA SER A 52 -5.22 -2.56 -7.60
C SER A 52 -3.85 -1.91 -7.40
N PHE A 53 -3.82 -0.62 -7.03
CA PHE A 53 -2.61 0.09 -6.63
C PHE A 53 -1.89 -0.63 -5.48
N PHE A 54 -2.58 -0.89 -4.37
CA PHE A 54 -1.97 -1.57 -3.22
C PHE A 54 -1.57 -3.02 -3.52
N THR A 55 -2.27 -3.69 -4.44
CA THR A 55 -1.87 -5.02 -4.93
C THR A 55 -0.55 -4.97 -5.69
N SER A 56 -0.32 -3.94 -6.51
CA SER A 56 0.97 -3.75 -7.20
C SER A 56 2.10 -3.41 -6.23
N VAL A 57 1.82 -2.57 -5.22
CA VAL A 57 2.78 -2.29 -4.14
C VAL A 57 3.15 -3.59 -3.40
N GLU A 58 2.17 -4.44 -3.11
CA GLU A 58 2.40 -5.73 -2.45
C GLU A 58 3.28 -6.68 -3.28
N LYS A 59 3.12 -6.70 -4.61
CA LYS A 59 3.99 -7.49 -5.50
C LYS A 59 5.45 -7.08 -5.36
N VAL A 60 5.74 -5.78 -5.24
CA VAL A 60 7.11 -5.27 -5.03
C VAL A 60 7.65 -5.66 -3.65
N VAL A 61 6.82 -5.56 -2.59
CA VAL A 61 7.21 -5.99 -1.24
C VAL A 61 7.57 -7.47 -1.23
N ARG A 62 6.67 -8.31 -1.76
CA ARG A 62 6.82 -9.77 -1.75
C ARG A 62 7.94 -10.28 -2.65
N SER A 63 8.43 -9.50 -3.63
CA SER A 63 9.60 -9.84 -4.45
C SER A 63 10.92 -9.33 -3.86
N THR A 64 10.85 -8.55 -2.79
CA THR A 64 12.03 -7.92 -2.18
C THR A 64 12.33 -8.47 -0.79
N VAL A 65 11.29 -8.81 -0.03
CA VAL A 65 11.40 -9.23 1.35
C VAL A 65 10.90 -10.67 1.48
N HIS A 66 11.83 -11.60 1.59
CA HIS A 66 11.56 -13.02 1.80
C HIS A 66 12.12 -13.50 3.14
N THR A 67 11.42 -14.43 3.79
CA THR A 67 11.89 -15.03 5.04
C THR A 67 13.15 -15.87 4.85
N SER A 68 13.42 -16.35 3.63
CA SER A 68 14.66 -17.05 3.27
C SER A 68 15.89 -16.16 3.36
N ASP A 69 15.73 -14.85 3.17
CA ASP A 69 16.84 -13.91 2.98
C ASP A 69 17.07 -13.08 4.27
N ILE A 70 16.54 -13.54 5.40
CA ILE A 70 16.43 -12.73 6.61
C ILE A 70 17.77 -12.30 7.18
N ASP A 71 18.80 -13.15 7.06
CA ASP A 71 20.14 -12.84 7.54
C ASP A 71 20.82 -11.78 6.66
N LEU A 72 20.48 -11.73 5.37
CA LEU A 72 20.92 -10.67 4.46
C LEU A 72 20.20 -9.34 4.75
N LEU A 73 18.92 -9.41 5.10
CA LEU A 73 18.06 -8.25 5.36
C LEU A 73 18.39 -7.52 6.66
N GLN A 74 19.01 -8.18 7.66
CA GLN A 74 19.36 -7.58 8.95
C GLN A 74 20.29 -6.37 8.85
N ASN A 75 21.12 -6.31 7.81
CA ASN A 75 22.11 -5.24 7.61
C ASN A 75 21.66 -4.18 6.60
N LEU A 76 20.42 -4.26 6.11
CA LEU A 76 19.90 -3.38 5.08
C LEU A 76 18.84 -2.44 5.64
N ASP A 77 18.83 -1.21 5.13
CA ASP A 77 17.68 -0.33 5.26
C ASP A 77 16.58 -0.78 4.28
N ILE A 78 15.78 -1.74 4.75
CA ILE A 78 14.69 -2.35 3.97
C ILE A 78 13.66 -1.29 3.54
N GLN A 79 13.41 -0.28 4.38
CA GLN A 79 12.44 0.77 4.06
C GLN A 79 12.91 1.62 2.88
N THR A 80 14.17 2.05 2.91
CA THR A 80 14.79 2.79 1.80
C THR A 80 14.89 1.94 0.53
N LEU A 81 15.21 0.65 0.66
CA LEU A 81 15.26 -0.28 -0.47
C LEU A 81 13.89 -0.43 -1.15
N LEU A 82 12.84 -0.67 -0.37
CA LEU A 82 11.47 -0.81 -0.87
C LEU A 82 10.98 0.49 -1.52
N LEU A 83 11.23 1.64 -0.89
CA LEU A 83 10.83 2.93 -1.43
C LEU A 83 11.45 3.16 -2.81
N LYS A 84 12.76 2.97 -2.94
CA LYS A 84 13.46 3.12 -4.22
C LYS A 84 12.91 2.16 -5.29
N LYS A 85 12.63 0.90 -4.93
CA LYS A 85 12.05 -0.06 -5.86
C LYS A 85 10.65 0.36 -6.33
N MET A 86 9.79 0.80 -5.41
CA MET A 86 8.44 1.25 -5.75
C MET A 86 8.44 2.54 -6.58
N GLU A 87 9.35 3.47 -6.29
CA GLU A 87 9.55 4.70 -7.07
C GLU A 87 10.11 4.43 -8.48
N CYS A 88 10.68 3.25 -8.72
CA CYS A 88 11.19 2.83 -10.04
C CYS A 88 10.25 1.86 -10.77
N GLU A 89 9.14 1.44 -10.15
CA GLU A 89 8.23 0.44 -10.72
C GLU A 89 7.11 1.12 -11.53
N PRO A 90 7.10 0.99 -12.88
CA PRO A 90 6.17 1.74 -13.73
C PRO A 90 4.70 1.46 -13.43
N ASP A 91 4.34 0.21 -13.09
CA ASP A 91 2.96 -0.16 -12.78
C ASP A 91 2.47 0.49 -11.47
N VAL A 92 3.35 0.59 -10.47
CA VAL A 92 3.05 1.29 -9.20
C VAL A 92 2.85 2.78 -9.44
N LEU A 93 3.76 3.42 -10.19
CA LEU A 93 3.66 4.86 -10.48
C LEU A 93 2.43 5.22 -11.31
N ALA A 94 2.10 4.40 -12.32
CA ALA A 94 0.93 4.62 -13.18
C ALA A 94 -0.37 4.55 -12.37
N LYS A 95 -0.51 3.51 -11.55
CA LYS A 95 -1.69 3.34 -10.68
C LYS A 95 -1.77 4.41 -9.60
N LEU A 96 -0.66 4.77 -8.98
CA LEU A 96 -0.60 5.84 -7.98
C LEU A 96 -1.05 7.19 -8.57
N THR A 97 -0.56 7.51 -9.76
CA THR A 97 -0.97 8.73 -10.48
C THR A 97 -2.48 8.70 -10.79
N SER A 98 -3.00 7.56 -11.22
CA SER A 98 -4.43 7.38 -11.50
C SER A 98 -5.30 7.58 -10.27
N VAL A 99 -4.92 7.04 -9.11
CA VAL A 99 -5.72 7.17 -7.87
C VAL A 99 -5.57 8.53 -7.18
N CYS A 100 -4.46 9.25 -7.42
CA CYS A 100 -4.25 10.59 -6.88
C CYS A 100 -4.89 11.71 -7.73
N GLY A 101 -5.19 11.46 -9.01
CA GLY A 101 -5.82 12.46 -9.88
C GLY A 101 -4.92 13.65 -10.22
N PRO A 102 -5.47 14.73 -10.80
CA PRO A 102 -4.70 15.87 -11.25
C PRO A 102 -4.20 16.69 -10.05
N LEU A 103 -2.91 16.60 -9.78
CA LEU A 103 -2.20 17.40 -8.80
C LEU A 103 -1.08 18.19 -9.46
N SER A 104 -0.66 19.30 -8.85
CA SER A 104 0.62 19.92 -9.19
C SER A 104 1.76 18.91 -9.00
N LYS A 105 2.78 18.93 -9.88
CA LYS A 105 3.89 17.94 -9.87
C LYS A 105 4.57 17.82 -8.49
N GLU A 106 4.76 18.92 -7.80
CA GLU A 106 5.38 18.96 -6.47
C GLU A 106 4.46 18.35 -5.39
N SER A 107 3.18 18.73 -5.38
CA SER A 107 2.21 18.21 -4.40
C SER A 107 1.91 16.73 -4.62
N SER A 108 1.87 16.29 -5.88
CA SER A 108 1.76 14.88 -6.29
C SER A 108 2.95 14.07 -5.79
N SER A 109 4.17 14.50 -6.06
CA SER A 109 5.39 13.80 -5.63
C SER A 109 5.42 13.58 -4.12
N LYS A 110 5.10 14.62 -3.33
CA LYS A 110 5.10 14.52 -1.87
C LYS A 110 4.01 13.59 -1.33
N LEU A 111 2.78 13.67 -1.86
CA LEU A 111 1.70 12.76 -1.48
C LEU A 111 2.06 11.30 -1.82
N HIS A 112 2.58 11.08 -3.02
CA HIS A 112 2.99 9.76 -3.50
C HIS A 112 4.03 9.13 -2.57
N THR A 113 5.10 9.86 -2.23
CA THR A 113 6.14 9.39 -1.33
C THR A 113 5.56 9.04 0.06
N GLU A 114 4.67 9.87 0.62
CA GLU A 114 4.11 9.62 1.96
C GLU A 114 3.15 8.42 2.00
N VAL A 115 2.34 8.22 0.95
CA VAL A 115 1.50 7.01 0.80
C VAL A 115 2.36 5.75 0.80
N LEU A 116 3.42 5.74 -0.02
CA LEU A 116 4.32 4.58 -0.13
C LEU A 116 5.05 4.32 1.19
N LYS A 117 5.59 5.35 1.84
CA LYS A 117 6.24 5.22 3.16
C LYS A 117 5.30 4.64 4.21
N CYS A 118 4.04 5.09 4.26
CA CYS A 118 3.06 4.55 5.19
C CYS A 118 2.82 3.05 4.95
N ASN A 119 2.67 2.65 3.68
CA ASN A 119 2.50 1.24 3.33
C ASN A 119 3.74 0.41 3.70
N ILE A 120 4.93 0.86 3.31
CA ILE A 120 6.21 0.22 3.62
C ILE A 120 6.37 0.01 5.12
N LYS A 121 6.07 1.03 5.93
CA LYS A 121 6.13 0.93 7.39
C LYS A 121 5.23 -0.20 7.91
N MET A 122 3.95 -0.21 7.51
CA MET A 122 3.01 -1.26 7.93
C MET A 122 3.48 -2.67 7.53
N ARG A 123 4.07 -2.80 6.34
CA ARG A 123 4.58 -4.09 5.83
C ARG A 123 5.85 -4.55 6.55
N CYS A 124 6.80 -3.66 6.78
CA CYS A 124 8.00 -3.97 7.55
C CYS A 124 7.65 -4.40 8.99
N GLU A 125 6.74 -3.69 9.66
CA GLU A 125 6.28 -4.06 11.00
C GLU A 125 5.59 -5.45 11.01
N SER A 126 4.75 -5.72 9.99
CA SER A 126 4.08 -7.02 9.84
C SER A 126 5.08 -8.15 9.59
N PHE A 127 6.09 -7.91 8.74
CA PHE A 127 7.15 -8.87 8.46
C PHE A 127 7.97 -9.20 9.71
N LEU A 128 8.37 -8.19 10.48
CA LEU A 128 9.11 -8.38 11.73
C LEU A 128 8.31 -9.17 12.76
N LYS A 129 7.00 -8.91 12.89
CA LYS A 129 6.11 -9.69 13.77
C LYS A 129 6.11 -11.18 13.40
N ILE A 130 6.00 -11.50 12.11
CA ILE A 130 6.03 -12.88 11.62
C ILE A 130 7.39 -13.50 11.90
N TYR A 131 8.49 -12.79 11.65
CA TYR A 131 9.84 -13.27 11.92
C TYR A 131 10.09 -13.61 13.39
N VAL A 132 9.72 -12.70 14.30
CA VAL A 132 9.84 -12.96 15.75
C VAL A 132 9.03 -14.19 16.13
N PHE A 133 7.80 -14.31 15.62
CA PHE A 133 6.93 -15.44 15.89
C PHE A 133 7.49 -16.77 15.36
N THR A 134 8.12 -16.79 14.18
CA THR A 134 8.72 -18.02 13.63
C THR A 134 9.97 -18.43 14.38
N LYS A 135 10.85 -17.48 14.77
CA LYS A 135 12.06 -17.83 15.55
C LYS A 135 11.75 -18.31 16.97
N VAL A 136 10.75 -17.73 17.64
CA VAL A 136 10.36 -18.13 19.00
C VAL A 136 9.77 -19.56 19.05
N LYS A 137 9.15 -20.05 17.97
CA LYS A 137 8.61 -21.41 17.89
C LYS A 137 9.65 -22.49 17.57
N THR A 138 10.84 -22.12 17.13
CA THR A 138 11.94 -23.04 16.81
C THR A 138 12.96 -23.19 17.94
N CYS A 139 12.63 -22.74 19.16
CA CYS A 139 13.40 -23.00 20.38
C CYS A 139 12.70 -24.04 21.26
#